data_AF-A0A6I4P1G1-F1
#
_entry.id   AF-A0A6I4P1G1-F1
#
_cell.length_a   1.000
_cell.length_b   1.000
_cell.length_c   1.000
_cell.angle_alpha   90.00
_cell.angle_beta   90.00
_cell.angle_gamma   90.00
#
_symmetry.space_group_name_H-M   'P 1'
#
loop_
_entity.id
_entity.type
_entity.pdbx_description
1 polymer ?
#
loop_
_entity_poly.entity_id
_entity_poly.type
_entity_poly.pdbx_seq_one_letter_code
_entity_poly.pdbx_strand_id
1 'polypeptide(L)'
;AVNVNDPGTPTTTSATQDFCLEDAPTVADIAVTPATAVWYSSATSTTPLLATDALADGNYYATIIDAVTGCESATRLVVAVNVNDPGTPTTTAATQDFCLEDAPTVADIAVTPATAVWYSSATSTTPLLATDALADGNYYATIIDAVTGCESAVRLVVAVNVNDPGTPTTT
;
A
#
# COMPACT_ATOMS: atom_id res chain seq x y z
N ALA A 1 -38.54 31.09 19.93
CA ALA A 1 -37.36 31.17 19.05
C ALA A 1 -36.93 29.75 18.71
N VAL A 2 -36.65 29.45 17.43
CA VAL A 2 -36.04 28.17 17.06
C VAL A 2 -34.53 28.36 17.23
N ASN A 3 -33.91 27.60 18.13
CA ASN A 3 -32.47 27.63 18.33
C ASN A 3 -31.84 26.65 17.34
N VAL A 4 -31.11 27.14 16.34
CA VAL A 4 -30.34 26.29 15.43
C VAL A 4 -28.98 26.07 16.09
N ASN A 5 -28.71 24.85 16.52
CA ASN A 5 -27.44 24.46 17.13
C ASN A 5 -26.53 23.89 16.03
N ASP A 6 -25.48 24.63 15.64
CA ASP A 6 -24.45 24.13 14.72
C ASP A 6 -23.28 23.59 15.55
N PRO A 7 -22.92 22.29 15.45
CA PRO A 7 -21.80 21.72 16.19
C PRO A 7 -20.43 22.24 15.72
N GLY A 8 -20.37 23.04 14.67
CA GLY A 8 -19.13 23.49 14.04
C GLY A 8 -18.66 22.50 12.97
N THR A 9 -17.54 22.80 12.31
CA THR A 9 -16.99 22.00 11.21
C THR A 9 -15.72 21.26 11.68
N PRO A 10 -15.49 20.00 11.26
CA PRO A 10 -14.22 19.34 11.52
C PRO A 10 -13.04 20.15 10.99
N THR A 11 -11.86 19.91 11.54
CA THR A 11 -10.61 20.57 11.11
C THR A 11 -9.54 19.53 10.81
N THR A 12 -8.57 19.89 9.98
CA THR A 12 -7.37 19.07 9.75
C THR A 12 -6.16 19.97 9.57
N THR A 13 -4.98 19.44 9.91
CA THR A 13 -3.70 20.07 9.58
C THR A 13 -3.16 19.62 8.22
N SER A 14 -3.78 18.59 7.60
CA SER A 14 -3.40 18.05 6.30
C SER A 14 -4.63 17.93 5.40
N ALA A 15 -4.83 18.91 4.54
CA ALA A 15 -5.95 18.94 3.60
C ALA A 15 -5.82 17.88 2.48
N THR A 16 -4.60 17.38 2.26
CA THR A 16 -4.31 16.20 1.45
C THR A 16 -3.69 15.14 2.36
N GLN A 17 -4.15 13.91 2.28
CA GLN A 17 -3.64 12.78 3.06
C GLN A 17 -3.29 11.63 2.13
N ASP A 18 -2.06 11.18 2.23
CA ASP A 18 -1.49 10.13 1.39
C ASP A 18 -1.42 8.82 2.18
N PHE A 19 -1.88 7.74 1.56
CA PHE A 19 -1.87 6.39 2.11
C PHE A 19 -1.23 5.42 1.10
N CYS A 20 -0.79 4.26 1.57
CA CYS A 20 -0.28 3.19 0.73
C CYS A 20 -1.35 2.12 0.55
N LEU A 21 -1.54 1.63 -0.68
CA LEU A 21 -2.56 0.62 -0.97
C LEU A 21 -2.32 -0.70 -0.21
N GLU A 22 -1.05 -1.08 0.02
CA GLU A 22 -0.68 -2.29 0.78
C GLU A 22 -1.22 -2.28 2.22
N ASP A 23 -1.34 -1.10 2.84
CA ASP A 23 -1.84 -0.95 4.22
C ASP A 23 -3.37 -1.12 4.30
N ALA A 24 -4.05 -1.27 3.17
CA ALA A 24 -5.51 -1.36 3.05
C ALA A 24 -6.25 -0.25 3.84
N PRO A 25 -5.96 1.03 3.55
CA PRO A 25 -6.48 2.16 4.31
C PRO A 25 -8.01 2.27 4.20
N THR A 26 -8.63 2.75 5.27
CA THR A 26 -10.08 2.87 5.45
C THR A 26 -10.48 4.30 5.84
N VAL A 27 -11.77 4.63 5.77
CA VAL A 27 -12.30 5.93 6.20
C VAL A 27 -11.91 6.29 7.63
N ALA A 28 -11.73 5.30 8.51
CA ALA A 28 -11.26 5.52 9.89
C ALA A 28 -9.83 6.12 9.96
N ASP A 29 -9.02 5.93 8.92
CA ASP A 29 -7.62 6.36 8.89
C ASP A 29 -7.48 7.85 8.51
N ILE A 30 -8.55 8.49 8.01
CA ILE A 30 -8.50 9.92 7.67
C ILE A 30 -8.40 10.78 8.94
N ALA A 31 -7.28 11.46 9.09
CA ALA A 31 -6.94 12.25 10.27
C ALA A 31 -7.62 13.63 10.26
N VAL A 32 -8.64 13.79 11.10
CA VAL A 32 -9.35 15.05 11.35
C VAL A 32 -9.60 15.24 12.85
N THR A 33 -9.93 16.46 13.26
CA THR A 33 -10.38 16.80 14.62
C THR A 33 -11.80 17.34 14.59
N PRO A 34 -12.75 16.75 15.36
CA PRO A 34 -12.59 15.54 16.18
C PRO A 34 -12.50 14.28 15.31
N ALA A 35 -11.85 13.22 15.82
CA ALA A 35 -11.75 11.93 15.14
C ALA A 35 -13.11 11.21 14.98
N THR A 36 -14.13 11.63 15.72
CA THR A 36 -15.52 11.12 15.63
C THR A 36 -16.32 11.79 14.50
N ALA A 37 -15.65 12.43 13.54
CA ALA A 37 -16.32 13.03 12.41
C ALA A 37 -17.04 11.97 11.57
N VAL A 38 -18.17 12.34 10.99
CA VAL A 38 -18.95 11.50 10.08
C VAL A 38 -18.58 11.85 8.65
N TRP A 39 -18.32 10.84 7.84
CA TRP A 39 -17.77 10.99 6.49
C TRP A 39 -18.80 10.75 5.41
N TYR A 40 -18.63 11.42 4.28
CA TYR A 40 -19.48 11.34 3.10
C TYR A 40 -18.63 11.34 1.82
N SER A 41 -19.14 10.69 0.78
CA SER A 41 -18.51 10.61 -0.54
C SER A 41 -18.60 11.90 -1.37
N SER A 42 -19.42 12.86 -0.97
CA SER A 42 -19.56 14.15 -1.66
C SER A 42 -20.04 15.25 -0.72
N ALA A 43 -19.97 16.49 -1.18
CA ALA A 43 -20.51 17.65 -0.47
C ALA A 43 -22.04 17.57 -0.22
N THR A 44 -22.76 16.77 -1.01
CA THR A 44 -24.24 16.69 -0.99
C THR A 44 -24.78 15.31 -0.65
N SER A 45 -23.92 14.30 -0.48
CA SER A 45 -24.36 12.95 -0.12
C SER A 45 -25.05 12.98 1.24
N THR A 46 -26.19 12.31 1.34
CA THR A 46 -26.96 12.16 2.57
C THR A 46 -26.73 10.82 3.26
N THR A 47 -25.97 9.93 2.62
CA THR A 47 -25.61 8.62 3.19
C THR A 47 -24.17 8.67 3.69
N PRO A 48 -23.94 8.50 5.00
CA PRO A 48 -22.60 8.48 5.54
C PRO A 48 -21.86 7.21 5.10
N LEU A 49 -20.55 7.35 4.91
CA LEU A 49 -19.62 6.25 4.72
C LEU A 49 -19.41 5.50 6.04
N LEU A 50 -19.14 4.20 5.94
CA LEU A 50 -18.74 3.40 7.08
C LEU A 50 -17.25 3.62 7.37
N ALA A 51 -16.88 3.56 8.64
CA ALA A 51 -15.47 3.64 9.05
C ALA A 51 -14.60 2.53 8.42
N THR A 52 -15.20 1.40 8.05
CA THR A 52 -14.55 0.26 7.39
C THR A 52 -14.49 0.36 5.87
N ASP A 53 -15.11 1.37 5.26
CA ASP A 53 -15.06 1.53 3.81
C ASP A 53 -13.62 1.80 3.40
N ALA A 54 -13.14 1.06 2.38
CA ALA A 54 -11.80 1.22 1.85
C ALA A 54 -11.63 2.61 1.21
N LEU A 55 -10.46 3.21 1.40
CA LEU A 55 -10.10 4.45 0.72
C LEU A 55 -9.71 4.19 -0.73
N ALA A 56 -10.01 5.18 -1.56
CA ALA A 56 -9.53 5.31 -2.92
C ALA A 56 -9.22 6.80 -3.18
N ASP A 57 -8.51 7.09 -4.26
CA ASP A 57 -8.25 8.46 -4.68
C ASP A 57 -9.55 9.27 -4.78
N GLY A 58 -9.61 10.40 -4.10
CA GLY A 58 -10.79 11.24 -4.14
C GLY A 58 -10.91 12.22 -2.98
N ASN A 59 -12.01 12.96 -2.99
CA ASN A 59 -12.35 13.89 -1.93
C ASN A 59 -13.36 13.26 -0.99
N TYR A 60 -13.05 13.30 0.30
CA TYR A 60 -13.91 12.85 1.38
C TYR A 60 -14.39 14.05 2.19
N TYR A 61 -15.64 14.02 2.64
CA TYR A 61 -16.30 15.17 3.26
C TYR A 61 -16.75 14.84 4.67
N ALA A 62 -16.22 15.56 5.66
CA ALA A 62 -16.46 15.31 7.07
C ALA A 62 -17.42 16.34 7.70
N THR A 63 -18.29 15.86 8.59
CA THR A 63 -19.13 16.68 9.48
C THR A 63 -19.01 16.23 10.92
N ILE A 64 -19.46 17.09 11.84
CA ILE A 64 -19.71 16.75 13.24
C ILE A 64 -21.22 16.56 13.39
N ILE A 65 -21.62 15.50 14.08
CA ILE A 65 -23.00 15.31 14.54
C ILE A 65 -23.01 15.53 16.05
N ASP A 66 -23.79 16.51 16.51
CA ASP A 66 -24.03 16.73 17.93
C ASP A 66 -24.85 15.55 18.49
N ALA A 67 -24.26 14.80 19.42
CA ALA A 67 -24.87 13.58 19.95
C ALA A 67 -26.16 13.82 20.77
N VAL A 68 -26.40 15.05 21.24
CA VAL A 68 -27.57 15.39 22.07
C VAL A 68 -28.73 15.85 21.21
N THR A 69 -28.45 16.69 20.23
CA THR A 69 -29.46 17.36 19.38
C THR A 69 -29.65 16.67 18.04
N GLY A 70 -28.69 15.85 17.59
CA GLY A 70 -28.68 15.26 16.26
C GLY A 70 -28.41 16.27 15.15
N CYS A 71 -28.10 17.53 15.48
CA CYS A 71 -27.75 18.54 14.50
C CYS A 71 -26.40 18.22 13.86
N GLU A 72 -26.32 18.36 12.54
CA GLU A 72 -25.11 18.17 11.75
C GLU A 72 -24.50 19.53 11.38
N SER A 73 -23.18 19.58 11.19
CA SER A 73 -22.45 20.75 10.68
C SER A 73 -23.13 21.37 9.47
N ALA A 74 -23.25 22.70 9.45
CA ALA A 74 -23.77 23.43 8.29
C ALA A 74 -22.83 23.39 7.07
N THR A 75 -21.52 23.19 7.31
CA THR A 75 -20.48 23.07 6.27
C THR A 75 -19.68 21.80 6.51
N ARG A 76 -19.28 21.12 5.42
CA ARG A 76 -18.38 19.95 5.48
C ARG A 76 -16.93 20.37 5.29
N LEU A 77 -16.02 19.78 6.06
CA LEU A 77 -14.60 19.80 5.76
C LEU A 77 -14.34 18.87 4.57
N VAL A 78 -13.55 19.29 3.59
CA VAL A 78 -13.05 18.41 2.52
C VAL A 78 -11.62 17.98 2.83
N VAL A 79 -11.33 16.69 2.64
CA VAL A 79 -9.99 16.11 2.67
C VAL A 79 -9.76 15.38 1.36
N ALA A 80 -8.70 15.75 0.64
CA ALA A 80 -8.23 15.01 -0.52
C ALA A 80 -7.44 13.79 -0.03
N VAL A 81 -7.80 12.62 -0.52
CA VAL A 81 -7.14 11.35 -0.21
C VAL A 81 -6.45 10.86 -1.47
N ASN A 82 -5.18 10.49 -1.34
CA ASN A 82 -4.42 9.79 -2.37
C ASN A 82 -4.04 8.40 -1.81
N VAL A 83 -4.34 7.34 -2.54
CA VAL A 83 -3.98 5.96 -2.21
C VAL A 83 -2.97 5.49 -3.24
N ASN A 84 -1.71 5.43 -2.84
CA ASN A 84 -0.59 5.20 -3.74
C ASN A 84 -0.24 3.71 -3.81
N ASP A 85 0.05 3.26 -5.03
CA ASP A 85 0.62 1.94 -5.32
C ASP A 85 1.65 2.11 -6.45
N PRO A 86 2.95 1.80 -6.23
CA PRO A 86 3.92 1.80 -7.32
C PRO A 86 3.65 0.73 -8.39
N GLY A 87 2.69 -0.17 -8.13
CA GLY A 87 2.41 -1.33 -8.95
C GLY A 87 3.40 -2.45 -8.68
N THR A 88 3.14 -3.61 -9.26
CA THR A 88 3.95 -4.83 -9.04
C THR A 88 5.12 -4.91 -10.03
N PRO A 89 6.31 -5.38 -9.61
CA PRO A 89 7.36 -5.73 -10.56
C PRO A 89 6.87 -6.71 -11.62
N THR A 90 7.52 -6.74 -12.78
CA THR A 90 7.19 -7.67 -13.86
C THR A 90 8.40 -8.51 -14.25
N THR A 91 8.17 -9.69 -14.83
CA THR A 91 9.22 -10.49 -15.44
C THR A 91 8.70 -11.16 -16.69
N THR A 92 9.59 -11.45 -17.63
CA THR A 92 9.31 -12.30 -18.80
C THR A 92 9.56 -13.78 -18.51
N ALA A 93 10.21 -14.10 -17.39
CA ALA A 93 10.56 -15.46 -16.97
C ALA A 93 10.17 -15.68 -15.50
N ALA A 94 9.00 -16.27 -15.29
CA ALA A 94 8.50 -16.60 -13.95
C ALA A 94 9.30 -17.71 -13.26
N THR A 95 10.11 -18.45 -14.03
CA THR A 95 11.12 -19.39 -13.55
C THR A 95 12.46 -18.99 -14.14
N GLN A 96 13.49 -18.89 -13.30
CA GLN A 96 14.84 -18.51 -13.69
C GLN A 96 15.83 -19.57 -13.20
N ASP A 97 16.60 -20.10 -14.14
CA ASP A 97 17.60 -21.12 -13.88
C ASP A 97 18.99 -20.48 -13.81
N PHE A 98 19.76 -20.86 -12.79
CA PHE A 98 21.12 -20.41 -12.56
C PHE A 98 22.05 -21.62 -12.39
N CYS A 99 23.33 -21.42 -12.67
CA CYS A 99 24.37 -22.43 -12.43
C CYS A 99 25.00 -22.21 -11.06
N LEU A 100 25.13 -23.26 -10.24
CA LEU A 100 25.71 -23.17 -8.90
C LEU A 100 27.16 -22.64 -8.92
N GLU A 101 27.92 -22.98 -9.97
CA GLU A 101 29.32 -22.54 -10.13
C GLU A 101 29.49 -21.04 -10.30
N ASP A 102 28.46 -20.34 -10.79
CA ASP A 102 28.46 -18.89 -10.97
C ASP A 102 28.21 -18.14 -9.65
N ALA A 103 27.93 -18.87 -8.56
CA ALA A 103 27.58 -18.33 -7.25
C ALA A 103 26.50 -17.22 -7.33
N PRO A 104 25.33 -17.52 -7.93
CA PRO A 104 24.30 -16.53 -8.19
C PRO A 104 23.75 -15.93 -6.89
N THR A 105 23.31 -14.67 -6.97
CA THR A 105 22.81 -13.84 -5.88
C THR A 105 21.44 -13.24 -6.20
N VAL A 106 20.76 -12.69 -5.20
CA VAL A 106 19.45 -12.03 -5.39
C VAL A 106 19.49 -10.92 -6.46
N ALA A 107 20.63 -10.24 -6.61
CA ALA A 107 20.81 -9.23 -7.67
C ALA A 107 20.72 -9.80 -9.10
N ASP A 108 20.93 -11.11 -9.26
CA ASP A 108 20.90 -11.78 -10.56
C ASP A 108 19.48 -12.13 -11.04
N ILE A 109 18.47 -12.05 -10.16
CA ILE A 109 17.07 -12.30 -10.56
C ILE A 109 16.56 -11.18 -11.47
N ALA A 110 16.20 -11.54 -12.71
CA ALA A 110 15.80 -10.61 -13.74
C ALA A 110 14.31 -10.21 -13.63
N VAL A 111 14.05 -8.98 -13.21
CA VAL A 111 12.72 -8.35 -13.15
C VAL A 111 12.78 -6.91 -13.65
N THR A 112 11.63 -6.31 -13.95
CA THR A 112 11.48 -4.90 -14.28
C THR A 112 10.55 -4.22 -13.26
N PRO A 113 10.97 -3.13 -12.59
CA PRO A 113 12.32 -2.54 -12.65
C PRO A 113 13.37 -3.42 -11.95
N ALA A 114 14.64 -3.29 -12.35
CA ALA A 114 15.75 -4.01 -11.72
C ALA A 114 16.03 -3.57 -10.27
N THR A 115 15.47 -2.43 -9.84
CA THR A 115 15.56 -1.90 -8.48
C THR A 115 14.52 -2.48 -7.53
N ALA A 116 13.88 -3.59 -7.91
CA ALA A 116 12.90 -4.25 -7.05
C ALA A 116 13.53 -4.72 -5.73
N VAL A 117 12.76 -4.67 -4.66
CA VAL A 117 13.13 -5.16 -3.34
C VAL A 117 12.64 -6.58 -3.18
N TRP A 118 13.50 -7.46 -2.65
CA TRP A 118 13.24 -8.90 -2.61
C TRP A 118 12.98 -9.42 -1.21
N TYR A 119 12.15 -10.45 -1.12
CA TYR A 119 11.75 -11.10 0.13
C TYR A 119 11.74 -12.62 -0.05
N SER A 120 12.00 -13.33 1.05
CA SER A 120 12.01 -14.80 1.10
C SER A 120 10.61 -15.44 1.07
N SER A 121 9.55 -14.66 1.31
CA SER A 121 8.18 -15.13 1.29
C SER A 121 7.19 -14.01 0.97
N ALA A 122 5.95 -14.39 0.66
CA ALA A 122 4.84 -13.46 0.43
C ALA A 122 4.53 -12.56 1.63
N THR A 123 4.93 -12.94 2.85
CA THR A 123 4.61 -12.23 4.10
C THR A 123 5.85 -11.80 4.88
N SER A 124 7.05 -11.98 4.33
CA SER A 124 8.27 -11.53 5.01
C SER A 124 8.32 -10.00 5.03
N THR A 125 8.60 -9.44 6.20
CA THR A 125 8.77 -7.99 6.39
C THR A 125 10.24 -7.57 6.34
N THR A 126 11.16 -8.53 6.26
CA THR A 126 12.59 -8.26 6.16
C THR A 126 13.05 -8.50 4.73
N PRO A 127 13.55 -7.46 4.04
CA PRO A 127 14.07 -7.62 2.69
C PRO A 127 15.37 -8.42 2.69
N LEU A 128 15.56 -9.21 1.64
CA LEU A 128 16.81 -9.88 1.32
C LEU A 128 17.85 -8.86 0.85
N LEU A 129 19.11 -9.13 1.11
CA LEU A 129 20.21 -8.35 0.56
C LEU A 129 20.46 -8.77 -0.88
N ALA A 130 20.84 -7.80 -1.72
CA ALA A 130 21.23 -8.08 -3.10
C ALA A 130 22.39 -9.09 -3.22
N THR A 131 23.21 -9.23 -2.18
CA THR A 131 24.35 -10.15 -2.09
C THR A 131 24.00 -11.53 -1.53
N ASP A 132 22.75 -11.75 -1.09
CA ASP A 132 22.35 -13.05 -0.57
C ASP A 132 22.43 -14.09 -1.70
N ALA A 133 23.04 -15.24 -1.42
CA ALA A 133 23.18 -16.32 -2.40
C ALA A 133 21.81 -16.91 -2.75
N LEU A 134 21.62 -17.25 -4.02
CA LEU A 134 20.42 -17.95 -4.48
C LEU A 134 20.49 -19.45 -4.13
N ALA A 135 19.32 -20.00 -3.86
CA ALA A 135 19.06 -21.43 -3.75
C ALA A 135 17.71 -21.74 -4.41
N ASP A 136 17.43 -23.02 -4.63
CA ASP A 136 16.12 -23.45 -5.12
C ASP A 136 14.98 -22.91 -4.24
N GLY A 137 14.04 -22.21 -4.86
CA GLY A 137 12.92 -21.65 -4.12
C GLY A 137 12.19 -20.51 -4.82
N ASN A 138 11.19 -19.97 -4.13
CA ASN A 138 10.44 -18.82 -4.61
C ASN A 138 10.93 -17.54 -3.93
N TYR A 139 11.18 -16.51 -4.73
CA TYR A 139 11.57 -15.18 -4.29
C TYR A 139 10.46 -14.20 -4.65
N TYR A 140 10.21 -13.22 -3.79
CA TYR A 140 9.07 -12.31 -3.90
C TYR A 140 9.56 -10.87 -4.02
N ALA A 141 9.20 -10.18 -5.09
CA ALA A 141 9.66 -8.83 -5.40
C ALA A 141 8.56 -7.78 -5.25
N THR A 142 8.93 -6.60 -4.76
CA THR A 142 8.11 -5.39 -4.71
C THR A 142 8.87 -4.19 -5.28
N ILE A 143 8.14 -3.12 -5.58
CA ILE A 143 8.67 -1.79 -5.87
C ILE A 143 8.40 -0.94 -4.63
N ILE A 144 9.37 -0.12 -4.24
CA ILE A 144 9.16 0.95 -3.28
C ILE A 144 9.18 2.28 -4.05
N ASP A 145 8.07 3.01 -4.00
CA ASP A 145 8.00 4.35 -4.58
C ASP A 145 8.88 5.31 -3.77
N ALA A 146 9.86 5.94 -4.40
CA ALA A 146 10.83 6.79 -3.70
C ALA A 146 10.23 8.13 -3.22
N VAL A 147 9.05 8.53 -3.71
CA VAL A 147 8.41 9.81 -3.36
C VAL A 147 7.47 9.62 -2.17
N THR A 148 6.61 8.61 -2.23
CA THR A 148 5.57 8.32 -1.24
C THR A 148 6.05 7.36 -0.17
N GLY A 149 7.08 6.55 -0.45
CA GLY A 149 7.53 5.47 0.41
C GLY A 149 6.65 4.22 0.37
N CYS A 150 5.61 4.21 -0.47
CA CYS A 150 4.69 3.09 -0.56
C CYS A 150 5.32 1.89 -1.28
N GLU A 151 5.07 0.72 -0.72
CA GLU A 151 5.44 -0.56 -1.32
C GLU A 151 4.29 -1.12 -2.18
N SER A 152 4.62 -1.96 -3.15
CA SER A 152 3.65 -2.65 -4.01
C SER A 152 2.64 -3.45 -3.19
N ALA A 153 1.35 -3.18 -3.37
CA ALA A 153 0.29 -3.95 -2.70
C ALA A 153 0.26 -5.44 -3.08
N VAL A 154 0.91 -5.82 -4.18
CA VAL A 154 1.07 -7.21 -4.63
C VAL A 154 2.54 -7.45 -4.95
N ARG A 155 3.07 -8.57 -4.45
CA ARG A 155 4.43 -9.04 -4.75
C ARG A 155 4.46 -9.92 -6.01
N LEU A 156 5.45 -9.72 -6.87
CA LEU A 156 5.77 -10.64 -7.96
C LEU A 156 6.49 -11.86 -7.37
N VAL A 157 6.09 -13.07 -7.74
CA VAL A 157 6.86 -14.29 -7.41
C VAL A 157 7.72 -14.72 -8.59
N VAL A 158 8.97 -15.07 -8.31
CA VAL A 158 9.90 -15.71 -9.26
C VAL A 158 10.41 -17.01 -8.66
N ALA A 159 10.21 -18.12 -9.37
CA ALA A 159 10.81 -19.40 -9.02
C ALA A 159 12.26 -19.41 -9.50
N VAL A 160 13.18 -19.76 -8.61
CA VAL A 160 14.61 -19.86 -8.85
C VAL A 160 15.00 -21.32 -8.75
N ASN A 161 15.74 -21.81 -9.75
CA ASN A 161 16.39 -23.12 -9.72
C ASN A 161 17.90 -22.91 -9.86
N VAL A 162 18.69 -23.46 -8.96
CA VAL A 162 20.15 -23.41 -8.96
C VAL A 162 20.70 -24.80 -9.22
N ASN A 163 21.17 -25.03 -10.43
CA ASN A 163 21.61 -26.34 -10.91
C ASN A 163 23.12 -26.51 -10.76
N ASP A 164 23.56 -27.67 -10.26
CA ASP A 164 24.96 -28.11 -10.30
C ASP A 164 25.15 -29.06 -11.50
N PRO A 165 25.90 -28.68 -12.55
CA PRO A 165 26.18 -29.59 -13.67
C PRO A 165 27.04 -30.80 -13.27
N GLY A 166 27.59 -30.81 -12.06
CA GLY A 166 28.47 -31.84 -11.55
C GLY A 166 29.88 -31.74 -12.13
N THR A 167 30.89 -32.24 -11.41
CA THR A 167 32.25 -32.32 -11.95
C THR A 167 32.34 -33.42 -13.01
N PRO A 168 32.84 -33.15 -14.23
CA PRO A 168 33.10 -34.19 -15.22
C PRO A 168 34.09 -35.21 -14.66
N THR A 169 33.75 -36.50 -14.69
CA THR A 169 34.69 -37.57 -14.32
C THR A 169 35.39 -38.09 -15.58
N THR A 170 36.72 -38.17 -15.55
CA THR A 170 37.50 -38.84 -16.59
C THR A 170 37.67 -40.31 -16.20
N THR A 171 37.09 -41.24 -16.98
CA THR A 171 37.43 -42.68 -16.96
C THR A 171 38.53 -43.01 -17.94
#